data_AF-A0A0L8VQZ6-F1
#
_entry.id   AF-A0A0L8VQZ6-F1
#
_cell.length_a   1.000
_cell.length_b   1.000
_cell.length_c   1.000
_cell.angle_alpha   90.00
_cell.angle_beta   90.00
_cell.angle_gamma   90.00
#
_symmetry.space_group_name_H-M   'P 1'
#
loop_
_entity.id
_entity.type
_entity.pdbx_description
1 polymer ?
#
loop_
_entity_poly.entity_id
_entity_poly.type
_entity_poly.pdbx_seq_one_letter_code
_entity_poly.pdbx_strand_id
1 'polypeptide(L)'
;MFKSTVWRRFASTGEIAKAKLDEFLIYHKTDAKLKPFIYRPKNAQILLTKDIRDPKTREPLQPRPPVKPLSKQTLNDFIYSVEPNSTELLDWFKEWTGTSIRKRAIWTYISPIHVQKMLTASFFKIGKYAHMVGLLYGIEHKFLKAQNPSVFDIEHFFNTNIMCALHRNRLKDYKDAEIAQRKLQVAWKKVLNRKNNTGLANILVATLGRQIGFTPELTGLQPVDISLPDIPNSSSGAELKDLLSKYEGIYLIARTLLDIDQHNAQYLELQEFIRQYQNALSESSDPYDTHLKALGLLETPPPQESTEKEEK
;
A
#
# COMPACT_ATOMS: atom_id res chain seq x y z
N MET A 1 32.73 12.15 -8.91
CA MET A 1 31.37 12.72 -8.71
C MET A 1 30.39 12.11 -9.71
N PHE A 2 29.80 10.97 -9.40
CA PHE A 2 28.66 10.45 -10.16
C PHE A 2 27.38 10.88 -9.44
N LYS A 3 26.85 12.05 -9.79
CA LYS A 3 25.51 12.47 -9.35
C LYS A 3 24.50 11.52 -9.98
N SER A 4 23.80 10.78 -9.13
CA SER A 4 22.82 9.74 -9.41
C SER A 4 21.77 10.15 -10.46
N THR A 5 21.91 9.62 -11.67
CA THR A 5 20.90 9.70 -12.74
C THR A 5 19.61 8.94 -12.38
N VAL A 6 19.72 7.98 -11.46
CA VAL A 6 18.60 7.14 -10.98
C VAL A 6 17.65 7.94 -10.07
N TRP A 7 18.17 8.71 -9.10
CA TRP A 7 17.35 9.48 -8.17
C TRP A 7 16.48 10.57 -8.84
N ARG A 8 16.99 11.23 -9.90
CA ARG A 8 16.18 12.24 -10.65
C ARG A 8 15.01 11.62 -11.42
N ARG A 9 15.09 10.35 -11.83
CA ARG A 9 14.02 9.67 -12.57
C ARG A 9 12.84 9.28 -11.67
N PHE A 10 13.12 8.92 -10.41
CA PHE A 10 12.06 8.56 -9.45
C PHE A 10 11.31 9.79 -8.90
N ALA A 11 12.01 10.89 -8.61
CA ALA A 11 11.36 12.14 -8.20
C ALA A 11 10.40 12.69 -9.27
N SER A 12 10.84 12.73 -10.54
CA SER A 12 9.99 13.20 -11.64
C SER A 12 8.82 12.25 -11.94
N THR A 13 9.01 10.95 -11.79
CA THR A 13 7.93 9.96 -11.96
C THR A 13 6.89 10.07 -10.85
N GLY A 14 7.32 10.27 -9.60
CA GLY A 14 6.46 10.50 -8.44
C GLY A 14 5.60 11.76 -8.55
N GLU A 15 6.23 12.89 -8.91
CA GLU A 15 5.54 14.16 -9.13
C GLU A 15 4.50 14.07 -10.25
N ILE A 16 4.85 13.43 -11.38
CA ILE A 16 3.93 13.18 -12.49
C ILE A 16 2.77 12.27 -12.04
N ALA A 17 3.06 11.24 -11.25
CA ALA A 17 2.04 10.33 -10.75
C ALA A 17 1.05 11.04 -9.82
N LYS A 18 1.56 11.84 -8.88
CA LYS A 18 0.76 12.68 -8.01
C LYS A 18 -0.11 13.66 -8.79
N ALA A 19 0.47 14.39 -9.75
CA ALA A 19 -0.28 15.33 -10.58
C ALA A 19 -1.44 14.65 -11.35
N LYS A 20 -1.23 13.43 -11.86
CA LYS A 20 -2.28 12.63 -12.51
C LYS A 20 -3.38 12.18 -11.54
N LEU A 21 -3.01 11.80 -10.31
CA LEU A 21 -3.97 11.45 -9.25
C LEU A 21 -4.82 12.68 -8.87
N ASP A 22 -4.19 13.84 -8.73
CA ASP A 22 -4.84 15.10 -8.38
C ASP A 22 -5.78 15.55 -9.51
N GLU A 23 -5.34 15.47 -10.77
CA GLU A 23 -6.19 15.79 -11.93
C GLU A 23 -7.43 14.88 -11.99
N PHE A 24 -7.25 13.58 -11.77
CA PHE A 24 -8.36 12.63 -11.69
C PHE A 24 -9.32 12.96 -10.54
N LEU A 25 -8.78 13.34 -9.38
CA LEU A 25 -9.58 13.75 -8.23
C LEU A 25 -10.37 15.03 -8.51
N ILE A 26 -9.75 16.05 -9.10
CA ILE A 26 -10.38 17.32 -9.50
C ILE A 26 -11.52 17.06 -10.49
N TYR A 27 -11.30 16.21 -11.50
CA TYR A 27 -12.33 15.82 -12.45
C TYR A 27 -13.53 15.17 -11.77
N HIS A 28 -13.31 14.27 -10.82
CA HIS A 28 -14.42 13.66 -10.10
C HIS A 28 -15.05 14.63 -9.09
N LYS A 29 -14.30 15.55 -8.50
CA LYS A 29 -14.79 16.63 -7.62
C LYS A 29 -15.70 17.63 -8.35
N THR A 30 -15.39 17.95 -9.61
CA THR A 30 -16.16 18.88 -10.45
C THR A 30 -17.65 18.50 -10.54
N ASP A 31 -18.53 19.49 -10.53
CA ASP A 31 -19.98 19.29 -10.64
C ASP A 31 -20.38 18.67 -11.97
N ALA A 32 -21.32 17.72 -11.91
CA ALA A 32 -21.73 16.94 -13.08
C ALA A 32 -22.25 17.80 -14.24
N LYS A 33 -22.86 18.96 -13.94
CA LYS A 33 -23.33 19.93 -14.94
C LYS A 33 -22.19 20.65 -15.65
N LEU A 34 -21.06 20.86 -14.98
CA LEU A 34 -19.89 21.60 -15.51
C LEU A 34 -18.94 20.68 -16.30
N LYS A 35 -18.86 19.39 -15.96
CA LYS A 35 -17.91 18.46 -16.60
C LYS A 35 -17.99 18.43 -18.13
N PRO A 36 -19.17 18.40 -18.77
CA PRO A 36 -19.25 18.37 -20.22
C PRO A 36 -18.69 19.63 -20.88
N PHE A 37 -18.71 20.78 -20.20
CA PHE A 37 -18.18 22.03 -20.73
C PHE A 37 -16.67 22.13 -20.53
N ILE A 38 -16.19 21.79 -19.32
CA ILE A 38 -14.77 21.93 -18.95
C ILE A 38 -13.89 20.88 -19.66
N TYR A 39 -14.32 19.62 -19.72
CA TYR A 39 -13.44 18.50 -20.11
C TYR A 39 -13.73 17.94 -21.51
N ARG A 40 -14.45 18.68 -22.37
CA ARG A 40 -14.70 18.29 -23.77
C ARG A 40 -14.23 19.40 -24.72
N PRO A 41 -13.30 19.11 -25.65
CA PRO A 41 -12.70 20.14 -26.50
C PRO A 41 -13.75 20.85 -27.36
N LYS A 42 -14.76 20.13 -27.84
CA LYS A 42 -15.86 20.70 -28.64
C LYS A 42 -16.68 21.78 -27.94
N ASN A 43 -16.63 21.84 -26.60
CA ASN A 43 -17.39 22.80 -25.80
C ASN A 43 -16.52 23.96 -25.30
N ALA A 44 -15.24 24.03 -25.68
CA ALA A 44 -14.33 25.08 -25.24
C ALA A 44 -14.84 26.48 -25.64
N GLN A 45 -15.29 26.66 -26.89
CA GLN A 45 -15.84 27.93 -27.34
C GLN A 45 -17.14 28.30 -26.59
N ILE A 46 -17.97 27.32 -26.26
CA ILE A 46 -19.21 27.53 -25.48
C ILE A 46 -18.87 27.99 -24.06
N LEU A 47 -17.84 27.41 -23.46
CA LEU A 47 -17.38 27.76 -22.12
C LEU A 47 -16.79 29.17 -22.06
N LEU A 48 -16.05 29.59 -23.10
CA LEU A 48 -15.54 30.96 -23.25
C LEU A 48 -16.64 31.99 -23.55
N THR A 49 -17.65 31.63 -24.36
CA THR A 49 -18.71 32.57 -24.80
C THR A 49 -19.88 32.70 -23.84
N LYS A 50 -20.17 31.69 -23.01
CA LYS A 50 -21.27 31.72 -22.04
C LYS A 50 -20.84 32.23 -20.65
N ASP A 51 -19.60 32.71 -20.50
CA ASP A 51 -19.02 33.15 -19.22
C ASP A 51 -19.32 32.18 -18.08
N ILE A 52 -19.15 30.86 -18.34
CA ILE A 52 -19.44 29.85 -17.32
C ILE A 52 -18.38 29.99 -16.23
N ARG A 53 -18.81 30.51 -15.08
CA ARG A 53 -17.95 30.77 -13.92
C ARG A 53 -18.00 29.64 -12.92
N ASP A 54 -16.94 29.51 -12.14
CA ASP A 54 -16.96 28.64 -10.97
C ASP A 54 -18.04 29.14 -9.98
N PRO A 55 -18.96 28.27 -9.51
CA PRO A 55 -20.02 28.67 -8.59
C PRO A 55 -19.51 29.27 -7.26
N LYS A 56 -18.29 28.92 -6.85
CA LYS A 56 -17.68 29.35 -5.59
C LYS A 56 -16.77 30.56 -5.77
N THR A 57 -15.86 30.54 -6.74
CA THR A 57 -14.87 31.62 -6.91
C THR A 57 -15.34 32.73 -7.84
N ARG A 58 -16.42 32.51 -8.61
CA ARG A 58 -16.94 33.42 -9.65
C ARG A 58 -15.94 33.75 -10.76
N GLU A 59 -14.82 33.02 -10.83
CA GLU A 59 -13.82 33.17 -11.88
C GLU A 59 -14.25 32.42 -13.15
N PRO A 60 -13.86 32.90 -14.35
CA PRO A 60 -14.11 32.20 -15.60
C PRO A 60 -13.43 30.83 -15.56
N LEU A 61 -14.22 29.77 -15.80
CA LEU A 61 -13.64 28.44 -15.95
C LEU A 61 -12.82 28.39 -17.24
N GLN A 62 -11.72 27.65 -17.22
CA GLN A 62 -10.88 27.41 -18.40
C GLN A 62 -11.12 25.99 -18.91
N PRO A 63 -11.10 25.78 -20.25
CA PRO A 63 -11.20 24.44 -20.80
C PRO A 63 -9.99 23.61 -20.37
N ARG A 64 -10.22 22.34 -20.04
CA ARG A 64 -9.21 21.37 -19.62
C ARG A 64 -9.13 20.21 -20.61
N PRO A 65 -7.98 19.53 -20.71
CA PRO A 65 -7.87 18.35 -21.55
C PRO A 65 -8.86 17.25 -21.09
N PRO A 66 -9.35 16.40 -22.02
CA PRO A 66 -10.14 15.24 -21.66
C PRO A 66 -9.40 14.32 -20.69
N VAL A 67 -10.09 13.92 -19.62
CA VAL A 67 -9.52 13.01 -18.63
C VAL A 67 -9.58 11.57 -19.13
N LYS A 68 -8.40 10.95 -19.19
CA LYS A 68 -8.25 9.53 -19.54
C LYS A 68 -8.46 8.67 -18.28
N PRO A 69 -8.86 7.39 -18.44
CA PRO A 69 -8.85 6.43 -17.34
C PRO A 69 -7.48 6.40 -16.66
N LEU A 70 -7.46 6.52 -15.34
CA LEU A 70 -6.23 6.51 -14.57
C LEU A 70 -5.72 5.08 -14.43
N SER A 71 -4.43 4.85 -14.76
CA SER A 71 -3.80 3.54 -14.57
C SER A 71 -3.64 3.23 -13.08
N LYS A 72 -3.85 1.98 -12.67
CA LYS A 72 -3.60 1.53 -11.29
C LYS A 72 -2.13 1.70 -10.90
N GLN A 73 -1.22 1.52 -11.85
CA GLN A 73 0.21 1.70 -11.64
C GLN A 73 0.56 3.12 -11.17
N THR A 74 -0.22 4.14 -11.56
CA THR A 74 0.02 5.52 -11.13
C THR A 74 -0.01 5.68 -9.61
N LEU A 75 -0.90 4.96 -8.91
CA LEU A 75 -0.91 4.99 -7.45
C LEU A 75 0.29 4.24 -6.86
N ASN A 76 0.70 3.13 -7.46
CA ASN A 76 1.92 2.42 -7.03
C ASN A 76 3.15 3.32 -7.16
N ASP A 77 3.31 3.99 -8.31
CA ASP A 77 4.43 4.90 -8.58
C ASP A 77 4.49 6.03 -7.54
N PHE A 78 3.34 6.61 -7.20
CA PHE A 78 3.23 7.63 -6.14
C PHE A 78 3.61 7.06 -4.77
N ILE A 79 3.06 5.91 -4.37
CA ILE A 79 3.37 5.30 -3.05
C ILE A 79 4.89 5.07 -2.91
N TYR A 80 5.53 4.56 -3.97
CA TYR A 80 6.97 4.28 -3.95
C TYR A 80 7.84 5.54 -4.06
N SER A 81 7.31 6.66 -4.55
CA SER A 81 8.05 7.92 -4.58
C SER A 81 8.05 8.68 -3.25
N VAL A 82 7.12 8.37 -2.32
CA VAL A 82 7.06 9.08 -1.04
C VAL A 82 8.35 8.86 -0.23
N GLU A 83 8.93 9.96 0.22
CA GLU A 83 10.19 9.96 0.96
C GLU A 83 10.02 9.47 2.42
N PRO A 84 11.09 8.93 3.03
CA PRO A 84 11.10 8.58 4.44
C PRO A 84 10.62 9.72 5.35
N ASN A 85 9.90 9.38 6.42
CA ASN A 85 9.34 10.30 7.42
C ASN A 85 8.30 11.32 6.92
N SER A 86 7.96 11.33 5.63
CA SER A 86 6.93 12.18 5.03
C SER A 86 5.51 11.84 5.50
N THR A 87 4.63 12.84 5.57
CA THR A 87 3.17 12.65 5.78
C THR A 87 2.39 12.64 4.47
N GLU A 88 3.04 12.83 3.33
CA GLU A 88 2.40 13.04 2.03
C GLU A 88 1.42 11.93 1.65
N LEU A 89 1.78 10.66 1.89
CA LEU A 89 0.88 9.53 1.62
C LEU A 89 -0.38 9.58 2.48
N LEU A 90 -0.25 9.97 3.76
CA LEU A 90 -1.38 10.07 4.69
C LEU A 90 -2.31 11.21 4.28
N ASP A 91 -1.75 12.35 3.92
CA ASP A 91 -2.52 13.55 3.56
C ASP A 91 -3.23 13.35 2.22
N TRP A 92 -2.55 12.75 1.24
CA TRP A 92 -3.17 12.30 0.00
C TRP A 92 -4.33 11.32 0.25
N PHE A 93 -4.12 10.31 1.10
CA PHE A 93 -5.17 9.32 1.39
C PHE A 93 -6.38 9.92 2.10
N LYS A 94 -6.15 10.87 3.03
CA LYS A 94 -7.23 11.65 3.67
C LYS A 94 -7.99 12.48 2.65
N GLU A 95 -7.31 13.16 1.73
CA GLU A 95 -7.97 13.97 0.70
C GLU A 95 -8.82 13.09 -0.24
N TRP A 96 -8.26 11.96 -0.67
CA TRP A 96 -8.94 10.99 -1.54
C TRP A 96 -10.23 10.44 -0.89
N THR A 97 -10.11 10.00 0.37
CA THR A 97 -11.24 9.43 1.15
C THR A 97 -12.16 10.49 1.78
N GLY A 98 -11.79 11.77 1.68
CA GLY A 98 -12.64 12.92 2.02
C GLY A 98 -13.72 13.20 0.98
N THR A 99 -13.66 12.56 -0.19
CA THR A 99 -14.67 12.72 -1.25
C THR A 99 -15.99 12.02 -0.94
N SER A 100 -17.08 12.49 -1.54
CA SER A 100 -18.41 11.88 -1.35
C SER A 100 -18.44 10.43 -1.84
N ILE A 101 -19.00 9.53 -1.02
CA ILE A 101 -19.19 8.10 -1.33
C ILE A 101 -19.98 7.88 -2.63
N ARG A 102 -20.85 8.82 -3.02
CA ARG A 102 -21.60 8.77 -4.29
C ARG A 102 -20.68 8.74 -5.52
N LYS A 103 -19.46 9.27 -5.41
CA LYS A 103 -18.46 9.30 -6.49
C LYS A 103 -17.69 7.97 -6.54
N ARG A 104 -18.41 6.88 -6.82
CA ARG A 104 -17.90 5.50 -6.72
C ARG A 104 -16.58 5.25 -7.46
N ALA A 105 -16.36 5.89 -8.61
CA ALA A 105 -15.12 5.76 -9.37
C ALA A 105 -13.85 6.11 -8.56
N ILE A 106 -13.94 7.05 -7.61
CA ILE A 106 -12.84 7.38 -6.70
C ILE A 106 -12.60 6.23 -5.72
N TRP A 107 -13.68 5.71 -5.14
CA TRP A 107 -13.62 4.67 -4.11
C TRP A 107 -13.22 3.30 -4.66
N THR A 108 -13.64 2.96 -5.88
CA THR A 108 -13.28 1.69 -6.56
C THR A 108 -11.93 1.74 -7.26
N TYR A 109 -11.30 2.92 -7.35
CA TYR A 109 -9.94 3.05 -7.87
C TYR A 109 -8.90 2.46 -6.89
N ILE A 110 -9.14 2.48 -5.59
CA ILE A 110 -8.28 1.82 -4.62
C ILE A 110 -8.57 0.32 -4.63
N SER A 111 -7.55 -0.49 -4.90
CA SER A 111 -7.59 -1.95 -4.93
C SER A 111 -6.97 -2.54 -3.66
N PRO A 112 -7.16 -3.84 -3.40
CA PRO A 112 -6.49 -4.53 -2.28
C PRO A 112 -4.96 -4.41 -2.34
N ILE A 113 -4.39 -4.56 -3.55
CA ILE A 113 -2.95 -4.39 -3.80
C ILE A 113 -2.46 -2.99 -3.41
N HIS A 114 -3.24 -1.94 -3.69
CA HIS A 114 -2.87 -0.57 -3.27
C HIS A 114 -2.80 -0.45 -1.75
N VAL A 115 -3.73 -1.08 -1.01
CA VAL A 115 -3.69 -1.07 0.46
C VAL A 115 -2.52 -1.86 1.00
N GLN A 116 -2.20 -3.02 0.43
CA GLN A 116 -0.99 -3.74 0.78
C GLN A 116 0.26 -2.88 0.54
N LYS A 117 0.41 -2.27 -0.63
CA LYS A 117 1.57 -1.40 -0.94
C LYS A 117 1.62 -0.16 -0.04
N MET A 118 0.48 0.45 0.29
CA MET A 118 0.43 1.56 1.27
C MET A 118 0.90 1.12 2.66
N LEU A 119 0.46 -0.03 3.15
CA LEU A 119 0.87 -0.57 4.46
C LEU A 119 2.36 -0.93 4.46
N THR A 120 2.83 -1.66 3.45
CA THR A 120 4.23 -2.06 3.27
C THR A 120 5.14 -0.83 3.18
N ALA A 121 4.83 0.14 2.33
CA ALA A 121 5.62 1.37 2.22
C ALA A 121 5.59 2.18 3.52
N SER A 122 4.43 2.30 4.17
CA SER A 122 4.29 3.01 5.45
C SER A 122 5.12 2.38 6.57
N PHE A 123 5.34 1.07 6.52
CA PHE A 123 6.13 0.32 7.49
C PHE A 123 7.63 0.35 7.17
N PHE A 124 8.02 -0.15 5.99
CA PHE A 124 9.44 -0.38 5.66
C PHE A 124 10.17 0.85 5.13
N LYS A 125 9.47 1.86 4.59
CA LYS A 125 10.12 3.02 3.93
C LYS A 125 9.77 4.36 4.56
N ILE A 126 8.50 4.60 4.89
CA ILE A 126 8.03 5.94 5.27
C ILE A 126 8.04 6.13 6.81
N GLY A 127 7.93 5.07 7.60
CA GLY A 127 7.91 5.16 9.07
C GLY A 127 6.59 5.72 9.65
N LYS A 128 5.47 5.58 8.93
CA LYS A 128 4.14 6.09 9.34
C LYS A 128 3.07 5.00 9.47
N TYR A 129 3.48 3.74 9.61
CA TYR A 129 2.59 2.58 9.67
C TYR A 129 1.40 2.72 10.61
N ALA A 130 1.62 3.09 11.88
CA ALA A 130 0.54 3.22 12.86
C ALA A 130 -0.54 4.25 12.44
N HIS A 131 -0.11 5.35 11.81
CA HIS A 131 -1.02 6.38 11.31
C HIS A 131 -1.82 5.87 10.10
N MET A 132 -1.17 5.16 9.18
CA MET A 132 -1.84 4.56 8.02
C MET A 132 -2.90 3.53 8.45
N VAL A 133 -2.55 2.65 9.39
CA VAL A 133 -3.50 1.68 9.97
C VAL A 133 -4.68 2.39 10.63
N GLY A 134 -4.41 3.43 11.44
CA GLY A 134 -5.45 4.23 12.08
C GLY A 134 -6.41 4.87 11.07
N LEU A 135 -5.88 5.44 9.98
CA LEU A 135 -6.69 5.98 8.89
C LEU A 135 -7.57 4.90 8.26
N LEU A 136 -6.99 3.77 7.85
CA LEU A 136 -7.71 2.64 7.25
C LEU A 136 -8.83 2.13 8.15
N TYR A 137 -8.57 1.96 9.45
CA TYR A 137 -9.58 1.50 10.41
C TYR A 137 -10.74 2.49 10.57
N GLY A 138 -10.45 3.80 10.49
CA GLY A 138 -11.45 4.86 10.61
C GLY A 138 -12.36 4.98 9.38
N ILE A 139 -11.90 4.55 8.21
CA ILE A 139 -12.60 4.75 6.92
C ILE A 139 -13.15 3.46 6.30
N GLU A 140 -12.92 2.30 6.91
CA GLU A 140 -13.41 0.98 6.47
C GLU A 140 -14.92 0.99 6.10
N HIS A 141 -15.76 1.51 6.99
CA HIS A 141 -17.20 1.62 6.75
C HIS A 141 -17.58 2.43 5.50
N LYS A 142 -16.73 3.36 5.06
CA LYS A 142 -16.95 4.14 3.83
C LYS A 142 -16.69 3.30 2.58
N PHE A 143 -15.67 2.43 2.61
CA PHE A 143 -15.39 1.48 1.53
C PHE A 143 -16.53 0.47 1.36
N LEU A 144 -17.10 -0.01 2.48
CA LEU A 144 -18.28 -0.86 2.45
C LEU A 144 -19.47 -0.15 1.78
N LYS A 145 -19.79 1.08 2.23
CA LYS A 145 -20.87 1.91 1.65
C LYS A 145 -20.63 2.27 0.17
N ALA A 146 -19.37 2.37 -0.24
CA ALA A 146 -18.98 2.62 -1.62
C ALA A 146 -19.04 1.37 -2.53
N GLN A 147 -19.46 0.22 -2.01
CA GLN A 147 -19.45 -1.08 -2.69
C GLN A 147 -18.04 -1.57 -3.08
N ASN A 148 -17.04 -1.29 -2.23
CA ASN A 148 -15.68 -1.79 -2.41
C ASN A 148 -15.15 -2.48 -1.14
N PRO A 149 -15.79 -3.57 -0.67
CA PRO A 149 -15.36 -4.27 0.55
C PRO A 149 -14.06 -5.07 0.36
N SER A 150 -13.69 -5.39 -0.88
CA SER A 150 -12.52 -6.21 -1.19
C SER A 150 -11.20 -5.60 -0.71
N VAL A 151 -11.14 -4.28 -0.55
CA VAL A 151 -9.96 -3.56 -0.04
C VAL A 151 -9.58 -3.98 1.38
N PHE A 152 -10.55 -4.46 2.17
CA PHE A 152 -10.35 -4.99 3.52
C PHE A 152 -10.49 -6.52 3.50
N ASP A 153 -9.62 -7.19 2.74
CA ASP A 153 -9.57 -8.64 2.65
C ASP A 153 -8.52 -9.28 3.56
N ILE A 154 -8.52 -10.62 3.61
CA ILE A 154 -7.49 -11.38 4.33
C ILE A 154 -6.14 -11.25 3.63
N GLU A 155 -6.09 -11.53 2.33
CA GLU A 155 -4.85 -11.71 1.56
C GLU A 155 -3.94 -10.48 1.55
N HIS A 156 -4.51 -9.28 1.40
CA HIS A 156 -3.75 -8.04 1.24
C HIS A 156 -3.77 -7.21 2.51
N PHE A 157 -4.94 -6.99 3.12
CA PHE A 157 -5.04 -6.10 4.28
C PHE A 157 -4.66 -6.80 5.59
N PHE A 158 -5.31 -7.92 5.92
CA PHE A 158 -5.08 -8.58 7.20
C PHE A 158 -3.67 -9.16 7.28
N ASN A 159 -3.26 -9.95 6.28
CA ASN A 159 -1.97 -10.61 6.27
C ASN A 159 -0.81 -9.61 6.33
N THR A 160 -0.88 -8.51 5.58
CA THR A 160 0.13 -7.44 5.62
C THR A 160 0.19 -6.77 6.98
N ASN A 161 -0.96 -6.56 7.65
CA ASN A 161 -0.96 -6.04 9.02
C ASN A 161 -0.26 -6.97 10.01
N ILE A 162 -0.51 -8.29 9.92
CA ILE A 162 0.16 -9.26 10.79
C ILE A 162 1.64 -9.36 10.47
N MET A 163 2.02 -9.38 9.18
CA MET A 163 3.41 -9.35 8.74
C MET A 163 4.16 -8.13 9.32
N CYS A 164 3.59 -6.93 9.20
CA CYS A 164 4.17 -5.72 9.80
C CYS A 164 4.21 -5.79 11.33
N ALA A 165 3.21 -6.39 11.98
CA ALA A 165 3.21 -6.58 13.43
C ALA A 165 4.34 -7.50 13.89
N LEU A 166 4.58 -8.62 13.19
CA LEU A 166 5.67 -9.55 13.51
C LEU A 166 7.04 -8.86 13.45
N HIS A 167 7.30 -8.09 12.37
CA HIS A 167 8.52 -7.29 12.25
C HIS A 167 8.63 -6.24 13.36
N ARG A 168 7.54 -5.53 13.65
CA ARG A 168 7.51 -4.50 14.69
C ARG A 168 7.83 -5.10 16.07
N ASN A 169 7.27 -6.26 16.39
CA ASN A 169 7.51 -6.94 17.65
C ASN A 169 8.97 -7.37 17.76
N ARG A 170 9.56 -7.92 16.69
CA ARG A 170 11.00 -8.26 16.63
C ARG A 170 11.89 -7.04 16.87
N LEU A 171 11.55 -5.90 16.27
CA LEU A 171 12.34 -4.66 16.41
C LEU A 171 12.23 -3.99 17.78
N LYS A 172 11.05 -4.03 18.41
CA LYS A 172 10.77 -3.31 19.66
C LYS A 172 10.72 -4.22 20.90
N ASP A 173 10.99 -5.51 20.73
CA ASP A 173 10.90 -6.56 21.76
C ASP A 173 9.57 -6.51 22.55
N TYR A 174 8.45 -6.31 21.85
CA TYR A 174 7.14 -6.31 22.50
C TYR A 174 6.74 -7.74 22.90
N LYS A 175 6.32 -7.93 24.16
CA LYS A 175 5.96 -9.25 24.75
C LYS A 175 4.60 -9.28 25.45
N ASP A 176 3.78 -8.24 25.27
CA ASP A 176 2.47 -8.16 25.92
C ASP A 176 1.41 -8.94 25.13
N ALA A 177 1.03 -10.12 25.67
CA ALA A 177 0.04 -11.01 25.10
C ALA A 177 -1.37 -10.41 25.03
N GLU A 178 -1.80 -9.66 26.05
CA GLU A 178 -3.14 -9.07 26.08
C GLU A 178 -3.29 -7.98 25.02
N ILE A 179 -2.27 -7.12 24.89
CA ILE A 179 -2.23 -6.09 23.87
C ILE A 179 -2.15 -6.72 22.47
N ALA A 180 -1.35 -7.77 22.30
CA ALA A 180 -1.23 -8.49 21.03
C ALA A 180 -2.58 -9.10 20.61
N GLN A 181 -3.25 -9.84 21.50
CA GLN A 181 -4.56 -10.43 21.24
C GLN A 181 -5.61 -9.36 20.94
N ARG A 182 -5.63 -8.24 21.68
CA ARG A 182 -6.55 -7.12 21.42
C ARG A 182 -6.32 -6.51 20.04
N LYS A 183 -5.06 -6.25 19.66
CA LYS A 183 -4.72 -5.72 18.34
C LYS A 183 -5.11 -6.68 17.22
N LEU A 184 -4.87 -7.97 17.41
CA LEU A 184 -5.25 -9.03 16.49
C LEU A 184 -6.78 -9.05 16.25
N GLN A 185 -7.56 -9.02 17.34
CA GLN A 185 -9.02 -8.97 17.25
C GLN A 185 -9.53 -7.68 16.57
N VAL A 186 -8.92 -6.53 16.85
CA VAL A 186 -9.29 -5.27 16.20
C VAL A 186 -9.00 -5.34 14.69
N ALA A 187 -7.83 -5.84 14.29
CA ALA A 187 -7.48 -6.04 12.88
C ALA A 187 -8.48 -6.99 12.19
N TRP A 188 -8.83 -8.10 12.84
CA TRP A 188 -9.77 -9.08 12.32
C TRP A 188 -11.19 -8.53 12.16
N LYS A 189 -11.66 -7.71 13.11
CA LYS A 189 -12.97 -7.03 13.02
C LYS A 189 -13.07 -6.08 11.83
N LYS A 190 -11.93 -5.62 11.29
CA LYS A 190 -11.88 -4.74 10.12
C LYS A 190 -11.88 -5.48 8.80
N VAL A 191 -11.76 -6.81 8.80
CA VAL A 191 -11.82 -7.63 7.59
C VAL A 191 -13.26 -7.79 7.13
N LEU A 192 -13.55 -7.29 5.93
CA LEU A 192 -14.85 -7.36 5.28
C LEU A 192 -14.96 -8.56 4.35
N ASN A 193 -13.88 -8.93 3.67
CA ASN A 193 -13.82 -10.10 2.80
C ASN A 193 -12.94 -11.20 3.43
N ARG A 194 -13.59 -12.22 4.00
CA ARG A 194 -12.93 -13.28 4.80
C ARG A 194 -12.50 -14.51 4.00
N LYS A 195 -12.24 -14.36 2.70
CA LYS A 195 -11.69 -15.45 1.87
C LYS A 195 -10.19 -15.57 2.09
N ASN A 196 -9.78 -16.67 2.72
CA ASN A 196 -8.39 -17.06 2.89
C ASN A 196 -8.03 -18.05 1.77
N ASN A 197 -7.49 -17.53 0.67
CA ASN A 197 -7.18 -18.31 -0.52
C ASN A 197 -5.82 -18.99 -0.41
N THR A 198 -4.85 -18.36 0.26
CA THR A 198 -3.47 -18.87 0.32
C THR A 198 -3.18 -19.75 1.53
N GLY A 199 -4.04 -19.70 2.56
CA GLY A 199 -3.78 -20.35 3.86
C GLY A 199 -2.80 -19.58 4.75
N LEU A 200 -2.12 -18.54 4.23
CA LEU A 200 -1.08 -17.79 4.94
C LEU A 200 -1.59 -17.10 6.20
N ALA A 201 -2.88 -16.74 6.26
CA ALA A 201 -3.47 -16.12 7.44
C ALA A 201 -3.38 -17.01 8.68
N ASN A 202 -3.59 -18.33 8.53
CA ASN A 202 -3.50 -19.27 9.65
C ASN A 202 -2.08 -19.32 10.20
N ILE A 203 -1.08 -19.40 9.31
CA ILE A 203 0.34 -19.46 9.70
C ILE A 203 0.79 -18.16 10.35
N LEU A 204 0.41 -17.01 9.77
CA LEU A 204 0.73 -15.69 10.32
C LEU A 204 0.21 -15.52 11.73
N VAL A 205 -1.05 -15.89 11.97
CA VAL A 205 -1.68 -15.82 13.28
C VAL A 205 -0.96 -16.75 14.27
N ALA A 206 -0.70 -18.00 13.88
CA ALA A 206 0.02 -18.95 14.73
C ALA A 206 1.46 -18.48 15.06
N THR A 207 2.15 -17.91 14.07
CA THR A 207 3.49 -17.33 14.23
C THR A 207 3.48 -16.16 15.20
N LEU A 208 2.48 -15.28 15.12
CA LEU A 208 2.31 -14.18 16.07
C LEU A 208 2.09 -14.70 17.49
N GLY A 209 1.27 -15.74 17.64
CA GLY A 209 1.04 -16.42 18.91
C GLY A 209 2.34 -16.94 19.53
N ARG A 210 3.14 -17.67 18.75
CA ARG A 210 4.44 -18.21 19.20
C ARG A 210 5.46 -17.11 19.50
N GLN A 211 5.53 -16.06 18.68
CA GLN A 211 6.47 -14.95 18.88
C GLN A 211 6.24 -14.23 20.22
N ILE A 212 4.99 -14.05 20.62
CA ILE A 212 4.61 -13.32 21.84
C ILE A 212 4.40 -14.25 23.05
N GLY A 213 4.10 -15.53 22.82
CA GLY A 213 3.81 -16.52 23.86
C GLY A 213 2.33 -16.59 24.27
N PHE A 214 1.40 -16.53 23.30
CA PHE A 214 -0.04 -16.69 23.54
C PHE A 214 -0.70 -17.58 22.48
N THR A 215 -1.89 -18.09 22.80
CA THR A 215 -2.74 -18.82 21.85
C THR A 215 -3.71 -17.84 21.20
N PRO A 216 -3.57 -17.52 19.90
CA PRO A 216 -4.44 -16.56 19.25
C PRO A 216 -5.84 -17.11 19.04
N GLU A 217 -6.85 -16.32 19.39
CA GLU A 217 -8.25 -16.68 19.19
C GLU A 217 -8.92 -15.72 18.21
N LEU A 218 -9.32 -16.24 17.05
CA LEU A 218 -10.03 -15.49 16.01
C LEU A 218 -11.28 -16.24 15.54
N THR A 219 -12.43 -15.83 16.05
CA THR A 219 -13.72 -16.40 15.64
C THR A 219 -13.97 -16.20 14.15
N GLY A 220 -14.21 -17.32 13.45
CA GLY A 220 -14.57 -17.33 12.04
C GLY A 220 -13.38 -17.32 11.06
N LEU A 221 -12.13 -17.41 11.53
CA LEU A 221 -11.01 -17.79 10.67
C LEU A 221 -11.02 -19.31 10.53
N GLN A 222 -11.38 -19.80 9.35
CA GLN A 222 -11.38 -21.24 9.08
C GLN A 222 -9.93 -21.73 8.90
N PRO A 223 -9.60 -22.96 9.34
CA PRO A 223 -8.37 -23.63 8.94
C PRO A 223 -8.37 -23.84 7.42
N VAL A 224 -7.31 -23.40 6.75
CA VAL A 224 -7.13 -23.58 5.31
C VAL A 224 -5.71 -24.05 5.07
N ASP A 225 -5.55 -25.08 4.23
CA ASP A 225 -4.26 -25.59 3.82
C ASP A 225 -3.51 -24.58 2.96
N ILE A 226 -2.19 -24.66 2.95
CA ILE A 226 -1.34 -23.73 2.21
C ILE A 226 -1.51 -24.00 0.71
N SER A 227 -1.89 -22.97 -0.03
CA SER A 227 -2.01 -23.02 -1.49
C SER A 227 -1.41 -21.75 -2.07
N LEU A 228 -0.14 -21.84 -2.48
CA LEU A 228 0.59 -20.73 -3.07
C LEU A 228 0.58 -20.81 -4.59
N PRO A 229 0.62 -19.65 -5.29
CA PRO A 229 0.63 -19.64 -6.74
C PRO A 229 1.99 -20.12 -7.28
N ASP A 230 1.96 -20.88 -8.36
CA ASP A 230 3.17 -21.27 -9.09
C ASP A 230 3.68 -20.12 -9.97
N ILE A 231 5.00 -20.05 -10.14
CA ILE A 231 5.67 -19.12 -11.06
C ILE A 231 6.26 -19.94 -12.22
N PRO A 232 5.65 -19.90 -13.42
CA PRO A 232 6.10 -20.72 -14.54
C PRO A 232 7.49 -20.31 -15.03
N ASN A 233 8.35 -21.31 -15.28
CA ASN A 233 9.70 -21.08 -15.83
C ASN A 233 9.68 -20.65 -17.31
N SER A 234 8.56 -20.81 -18.01
CA SER A 234 8.41 -20.55 -19.46
C SER A 234 7.75 -19.20 -19.79
N SER A 235 7.49 -18.34 -18.81
CA SER A 235 6.86 -17.05 -19.04
C SER A 235 7.74 -16.09 -19.83
N SER A 236 7.14 -15.27 -20.70
CA SER A 236 7.86 -14.18 -21.36
C SER A 236 8.30 -13.11 -20.33
N GLY A 237 9.32 -12.31 -20.65
CA GLY A 237 9.86 -11.32 -19.70
C GLY A 237 8.83 -10.29 -19.22
N ALA A 238 7.85 -9.92 -20.05
CA ALA A 238 6.78 -8.99 -19.66
C ALA A 238 5.75 -9.65 -18.72
N GLU A 239 5.34 -10.89 -19.02
CA GLU A 239 4.42 -11.67 -18.17
C GLU A 239 5.05 -11.99 -16.83
N LEU A 240 6.34 -12.35 -16.83
CA LEU A 240 7.08 -12.62 -15.60
C LEU A 240 7.13 -11.40 -14.69
N LYS A 241 7.36 -10.20 -15.25
CA LYS A 241 7.35 -8.96 -14.49
C LYS A 241 5.98 -8.66 -13.87
N ASP A 242 4.90 -8.90 -14.61
CA ASP A 242 3.53 -8.72 -14.09
C ASP A 242 3.22 -9.73 -12.97
N LEU A 243 3.62 -11.00 -13.14
CA LEU A 243 3.48 -12.04 -12.12
C LEU A 243 4.26 -11.70 -10.84
N LEU A 244 5.53 -11.29 -10.96
CA LEU A 244 6.33 -10.87 -9.82
C LEU A 244 5.68 -9.68 -9.09
N SER A 245 5.26 -8.66 -9.83
CA SER A 245 4.55 -7.51 -9.25
C SER A 245 3.26 -7.91 -8.52
N LYS A 246 2.52 -8.88 -9.07
CA LYS A 246 1.28 -9.41 -8.49
C LYS A 246 1.52 -10.24 -7.22
N TYR A 247 2.59 -11.04 -7.20
CA TYR A 247 2.88 -11.97 -6.11
C TYR A 247 3.88 -11.43 -5.07
N GLU A 248 4.42 -10.22 -5.29
CA GLU A 248 5.33 -9.52 -4.35
C GLU A 248 4.81 -9.55 -2.92
N GLY A 249 3.52 -9.26 -2.69
CA GLY A 249 2.93 -9.28 -1.35
C GLY A 249 2.96 -10.65 -0.68
N ILE A 250 2.62 -11.70 -1.43
CA ILE A 250 2.66 -13.10 -0.97
C ILE A 250 4.11 -13.48 -0.65
N TYR A 251 5.05 -13.08 -1.51
CA TYR A 251 6.48 -13.30 -1.34
C TYR A 251 7.02 -12.66 -0.06
N LEU A 252 6.68 -11.39 0.20
CA LEU A 252 7.09 -10.70 1.42
C LEU A 252 6.55 -11.38 2.68
N ILE A 253 5.30 -11.86 2.64
CA ILE A 253 4.69 -12.60 3.75
C ILE A 253 5.41 -13.94 3.97
N ALA A 254 5.62 -14.72 2.90
CA ALA A 254 6.29 -16.01 2.98
C ALA A 254 7.72 -15.89 3.52
N ARG A 255 8.50 -14.93 3.01
CA ARG A 255 9.85 -14.61 3.52
C ARG A 255 9.81 -14.20 5.00
N THR A 256 8.86 -13.37 5.39
CA THR A 256 8.68 -12.95 6.79
C THR A 256 8.43 -14.15 7.72
N LEU A 257 7.56 -15.08 7.31
CA LEU A 257 7.24 -16.27 8.09
C LEU A 257 8.48 -17.13 8.38
N LEU A 258 9.34 -17.34 7.37
CA LEU A 258 10.57 -18.13 7.55
C LEU A 258 11.66 -17.38 8.33
N ASP A 259 11.79 -16.07 8.14
CA ASP A 259 12.81 -15.25 8.81
C ASP A 259 12.51 -15.04 10.31
N ILE A 260 11.23 -14.97 10.69
CA ILE A 260 10.84 -14.70 12.08
C ILE A 260 10.77 -15.96 12.93
N ASP A 261 10.40 -17.10 12.36
CA ASP A 261 10.20 -18.34 13.11
C ASP A 261 10.60 -19.58 12.29
N GLN A 262 11.68 -20.23 12.74
CA GLN A 262 12.23 -21.44 12.10
C GLN A 262 11.24 -22.61 12.10
N HIS A 263 10.24 -22.63 12.99
CA HIS A 263 9.20 -23.67 12.97
C HIS A 263 8.42 -23.66 11.65
N ASN A 264 8.32 -22.52 10.98
CA ASN A 264 7.66 -22.41 9.68
C ASN A 264 8.41 -23.10 8.54
N ALA A 265 9.66 -23.53 8.75
CA ALA A 265 10.40 -24.34 7.78
C ALA A 265 9.76 -25.72 7.52
N GLN A 266 8.86 -26.20 8.39
CA GLN A 266 8.11 -27.43 8.12
C GLN A 266 7.17 -27.35 6.91
N TYR A 267 6.78 -26.14 6.48
CA TYR A 267 5.87 -25.92 5.36
C TYR A 267 6.66 -25.87 4.04
N LEU A 268 6.67 -26.98 3.30
CA LEU A 268 7.42 -27.12 2.06
C LEU A 268 6.91 -26.16 0.96
N GLU A 269 5.62 -25.87 0.95
CA GLU A 269 4.98 -24.97 0.01
C GLU A 269 5.55 -23.54 0.10
N LEU A 270 5.82 -23.06 1.32
CA LEU A 270 6.46 -21.75 1.54
C LEU A 270 7.86 -21.72 0.92
N GLN A 271 8.66 -22.75 1.18
CA GLN A 271 10.03 -22.84 0.70
C GLN A 271 10.09 -22.90 -0.82
N GLU A 272 9.23 -23.72 -1.42
CA GLU A 272 9.18 -23.90 -2.86
C GLU A 272 8.74 -22.62 -3.57
N PHE A 273 7.70 -21.94 -3.07
CA PHE A 273 7.27 -20.67 -3.64
C PHE A 273 8.35 -19.58 -3.55
N ILE A 274 9.03 -19.45 -2.40
CA ILE A 274 10.13 -18.49 -2.24
C ILE A 274 11.25 -18.79 -3.23
N ARG A 275 11.64 -20.06 -3.36
CA ARG A 275 12.66 -20.50 -4.29
C ARG A 275 12.29 -20.17 -5.73
N GLN A 276 11.06 -20.45 -6.14
CA GLN A 276 10.55 -20.10 -7.48
C GLN A 276 10.60 -18.59 -7.73
N TYR A 277 10.13 -17.79 -6.76
CA TYR A 277 10.12 -16.33 -6.88
C TYR A 277 11.55 -15.76 -6.99
N GLN A 278 12.47 -16.26 -6.17
CA GLN A 278 13.88 -15.84 -6.20
C GLN A 278 14.57 -16.23 -7.51
N ASN A 279 14.31 -17.44 -8.03
CA ASN A 279 14.82 -17.83 -9.34
C ASN A 279 14.29 -16.92 -10.46
N ALA A 280 13.01 -16.53 -10.38
CA ALA A 280 12.38 -15.64 -11.34
C ALA A 280 12.90 -14.18 -11.25
N LEU A 281 13.39 -13.74 -10.10
CA LEU A 281 14.02 -12.42 -9.95
C LEU A 281 15.36 -12.31 -10.68
N SER A 282 16.05 -13.44 -10.91
CA SER A 282 17.38 -13.47 -11.52
C SER A 282 18.36 -12.53 -10.79
N GLU A 283 19.10 -11.67 -11.50
CA GLU A 283 20.07 -10.71 -10.94
C GLU A 283 19.41 -9.48 -10.27
N SER A 284 18.08 -9.41 -10.24
CA SER A 284 17.37 -8.29 -9.61
C SER A 284 17.49 -8.35 -8.08
N SER A 285 17.49 -7.19 -7.43
CA SER A 285 17.49 -7.11 -5.97
C SER A 285 16.25 -7.78 -5.37
N ASP A 286 16.47 -8.62 -4.34
CA ASP A 286 15.38 -9.21 -3.57
C ASP A 286 14.52 -8.09 -2.92
N PRO A 287 13.20 -8.04 -3.20
CA PRO A 287 12.33 -7.00 -2.66
C PRO A 287 12.20 -7.09 -1.13
N TYR A 288 12.28 -8.29 -0.55
CA TYR A 288 12.25 -8.48 0.91
C TYR A 288 13.48 -7.84 1.55
N ASP A 289 14.67 -8.14 1.04
CA ASP A 289 15.92 -7.61 1.57
C ASP A 289 16.02 -6.09 1.35
N THR A 290 15.48 -5.60 0.23
CA THR A 290 15.38 -4.16 -0.05
C THR A 290 14.50 -3.46 0.99
N HIS A 291 13.37 -4.05 1.35
CA HIS A 291 12.49 -3.52 2.39
C HIS A 291 13.13 -3.56 3.78
N LEU A 292 13.82 -4.64 4.14
CA LEU A 292 14.53 -4.73 5.42
C LEU A 292 15.67 -3.71 5.53
N LYS A 293 16.43 -3.49 4.44
CA LYS A 293 17.46 -2.44 4.39
C LYS A 293 16.86 -1.05 4.62
N ALA A 294 15.74 -0.74 3.94
CA ALA A 294 15.05 0.53 4.12
C ALA A 294 14.55 0.72 5.57
N LEU A 295 14.04 -0.35 6.19
CA LEU A 295 13.60 -0.33 7.59
C LEU A 295 14.78 -0.10 8.55
N GLY A 296 15.94 -0.70 8.29
CA GLY A 296 17.15 -0.44 9.07
C GLY A 296 17.60 1.03 9.01
N LEU A 297 17.46 1.68 7.85
CA LEU A 297 17.77 3.11 7.69
C LEU A 297 16.80 4.02 8.46
N LEU A 298 15.53 3.64 8.57
CA LEU A 298 14.53 4.38 9.35
C LEU A 298 14.79 4.35 10.85
N GLU A 299 15.33 3.25 11.36
CA GLU A 299 15.59 3.04 12.78
C GLU A 299 16.96 3.59 13.22
N THR A 300 17.82 3.98 12.27
CA THR A 300 19.11 4.60 12.57
C THR A 300 18.90 6.07 12.96
N PRO A 301 19.29 6.53 14.17
CA PRO A 301 19.19 7.94 14.52
C PRO A 301 20.09 8.78 13.60
N PRO A 302 19.71 10.02 13.25
CA PRO A 302 20.57 10.90 12.49
C PRO A 302 21.90 11.10 13.24
N PRO A 303 23.04 11.19 12.54
CA PRO A 303 24.32 11.45 13.19
C PRO A 303 24.19 12.72 14.02
N GLN A 304 24.54 12.62 15.31
CA GLN A 304 24.64 13.79 16.18
C GLN A 304 25.69 14.73 15.56
N GLU A 305 25.27 15.90 15.09
CA GLU A 305 26.21 16.97 14.80
C GLU A 305 26.96 17.25 16.11
N SER A 306 28.24 16.88 16.13
CA SER A 306 29.16 17.28 17.18
C SER A 306 29.19 18.80 17.18
N THR A 307 28.47 19.41 18.13
CA THR A 307 28.73 20.79 18.54
C THR A 307 30.10 20.82 19.20
N GLU A 308 31.16 20.82 18.39
CA GLU A 308 32.42 21.45 18.79
C GLU A 308 32.13 22.95 18.87
N LYS A 309 31.71 23.39 20.06
CA LYS A 309 31.94 24.77 20.47
C LYS A 309 33.46 24.91 20.61
N GLU A 310 34.10 25.47 19.61
CA GLU A 310 35.39 26.12 19.77
C GLU A 310 35.20 27.24 20.81
N GLU A 311 35.64 26.99 22.05
CA GLU A 311 36.00 28.06 22.96
C GLU A 311 37.29 28.70 22.43
N LYS A 312 37.17 29.93 21.93
CA LYS A 312 38.25 30.93 21.91
C LYS A 312 37.67 32.30 22.22
#